data_AF-A6IRQ4-F1
#
_entry.id   AF-A6IRQ4-F1
#
_cell.length_a   1.000
_cell.length_b   1.000
_cell.length_c   1.000
_cell.angle_alpha   90.00
_cell.angle_beta   90.00
_cell.angle_gamma   90.00
#
_symmetry.space_group_name_H-M   'P 1'
#
loop_
_entity.id
_entity.type
_entity.pdbx_description
1 polymer ?
#
loop_
_entity_poly.entity_id
_entity_poly.type
_entity_poly.pdbx_seq_one_letter_code
_entity_poly.pdbx_strand_id
1 'polypeptide(L)' 'MISKDGFRPSRSIIFASWTAGDYGAVGATEWLEGYLSSLHLKAFTYINLDKVVLGKHYVQEQQALK' A
#
# COMPACT_ATOMS: atom_id res chain seq x y z
N MET A 1 -19.39 -1.52 -9.78
CA MET A 1 -19.02 -2.36 -8.61
C MET A 1 -18.44 -3.67 -9.15
N ILE A 2 -17.23 -4.05 -8.74
CA ILE A 2 -16.63 -5.34 -9.18
C ILE A 2 -17.55 -6.48 -8.70
N SER A 3 -17.91 -7.49 -9.50
CA SER A 3 -18.62 -7.52 -10.80
C SER A 3 -18.86 -9.00 -11.15
N LYS A 4 -19.97 -9.33 -11.84
CA LYS A 4 -20.30 -10.58 -12.59
C LYS A 4 -20.26 -11.95 -11.89
N ASP A 5 -19.38 -12.21 -10.93
CA ASP A 5 -19.23 -13.52 -10.26
C ASP A 5 -19.84 -13.56 -8.84
N GLY A 6 -20.66 -12.57 -8.51
CA GLY A 6 -21.37 -12.49 -7.22
C GLY A 6 -20.50 -12.13 -6.01
N PHE A 7 -19.19 -11.97 -6.16
CA PHE A 7 -18.33 -11.55 -5.06
C PHE A 7 -18.72 -10.16 -4.55
N ARG A 8 -19.03 -10.08 -3.25
CA ARG A 8 -19.40 -8.85 -2.54
C ARG A 8 -18.62 -8.77 -1.23
N PRO A 9 -17.53 -7.99 -1.18
CA PRO A 9 -16.78 -7.85 0.07
C PRO A 9 -17.61 -7.11 1.12
N SER A 10 -17.55 -7.57 2.38
CA SER A 10 -18.29 -6.95 3.49
C SER A 10 -17.82 -5.54 3.85
N ARG A 11 -16.62 -5.16 3.41
CA ARG A 11 -16.03 -3.82 3.56
C ARG A 11 -15.50 -3.34 2.23
N SER A 12 -15.44 -2.03 2.05
CA SER A 12 -14.87 -1.41 0.85
C SER A 12 -13.38 -1.74 0.71
N ILE A 13 -12.94 -1.95 -0.53
CA ILE A 13 -11.52 -2.06 -0.90
C ILE A 13 -11.17 -0.81 -1.71
N ILE A 14 -10.09 -0.14 -1.33
CA ILE A 14 -9.57 1.04 -2.04
C ILE A 14 -8.24 0.64 -2.66
N PHE A 15 -8.13 0.82 -3.98
CA PHE A 15 -6.88 0.71 -4.70
C PHE A 15 -6.30 2.11 -4.86
N ALA A 16 -5.08 2.31 -4.40
CA ALA A 16 -4.36 3.56 -4.51
C ALA A 16 -3.02 3.32 -5.22
N SER A 17 -2.70 4.16 -6.19
CA SER A 17 -1.42 4.17 -6.88
C SER A 17 -0.74 5.49 -6.57
N TRP A 18 0.22 5.46 -5.65
CA TRP A 18 0.90 6.65 -5.16
C TRP A 18 2.02 7.10 -6.10
N THR A 19 2.30 8.40 -6.09
CA THR A 19 3.44 9.01 -6.79
C THR A 19 4.48 9.49 -5.78
N ALA A 20 5.67 9.84 -6.28
CA ALA A 20 6.78 10.33 -5.46
C ALA A 20 7.19 9.39 -4.31
N GLY A 21 7.08 8.07 -4.55
CA GLY A 21 7.50 7.01 -3.61
C GLY A 21 8.97 7.11 -3.24
N ASP A 22 9.84 7.31 -4.25
CA ASP A 22 11.29 7.39 -4.07
C ASP A 22 11.76 8.64 -3.30
N TYR A 23 10.90 9.66 -3.18
CA TYR A 23 11.18 10.89 -2.45
C TYR A 23 10.74 10.82 -0.98
N GLY A 24 10.54 9.61 -0.44
CA GLY A 24 10.08 9.39 0.93
C GLY A 24 8.56 9.22 1.05
N ALA A 25 7.94 8.53 0.08
CA ALA A 25 6.50 8.24 0.05
C ALA A 25 5.61 9.49 0.07
N VAL A 26 6.07 10.61 -0.52
CA VAL A 26 5.42 11.93 -0.43
C VAL A 26 3.95 11.87 -0.82
N GLY A 27 3.59 11.24 -1.94
CA GLY A 27 2.20 11.17 -2.38
C GLY A 27 1.26 10.46 -1.41
N ALA A 28 1.75 9.41 -0.72
CA ALA A 28 0.97 8.72 0.30
C ALA A 28 0.87 9.54 1.59
N THR A 29 1.98 10.15 2.01
CA THR A 29 2.06 10.98 3.22
C THR A 29 1.14 12.19 3.14
N GLU A 30 1.17 12.95 2.06
CA GLU A 30 0.29 14.11 1.84
C GLU A 30 -1.20 13.71 1.91
N TRP A 31 -1.55 12.54 1.37
CA TRP A 31 -2.91 12.01 1.49
C TRP A 31 -3.26 11.65 2.94
N LEU A 32 -2.36 11.03 3.70
CA LEU A 32 -2.57 10.74 5.12
C LEU A 32 -2.76 12.03 5.94
N GLU A 33 -1.95 13.05 5.69
CA GLU A 33 -2.00 14.34 6.38
C GLU A 33 -3.35 15.04 6.16
N GLY A 34 -3.92 14.96 4.96
CA GLY A 34 -5.26 15.47 4.66
C GLY A 34 -6.39 14.81 5.48
N TYR A 35 -6.17 13.62 6.05
CA TYR A 35 -7.17 12.88 6.83
C TYR A 35 -6.70 12.52 8.26
N LEU A 36 -5.68 13.20 8.78
CA LEU A 36 -4.94 12.82 10.00
C LEU A 36 -5.83 12.37 11.17
N SER A 37 -6.89 13.11 11.47
CA SER A 37 -7.77 12.85 12.62
C SER A 37 -8.89 11.83 12.35
N SER A 38 -9.15 11.48 11.09
CA SER A 38 -10.35 10.70 10.70
C SER A 38 -10.05 9.40 9.98
N LEU A 39 -8.84 9.24 9.44
CA LEU A 39 -8.53 8.12 8.57
C LEU A 39 -8.64 6.77 9.30
N HIS A 40 -8.15 6.69 10.53
CA HIS A 40 -8.18 5.47 11.34
C HIS A 40 -9.60 4.97 11.64
N LEU A 41 -10.61 5.84 11.57
CA LEU A 41 -12.02 5.46 11.73
C LEU A 41 -12.58 4.74 10.50
N LYS A 42 -11.92 4.87 9.33
CA LYS A 42 -12.38 4.34 8.05
C LYS A 42 -11.46 3.25 7.50
N ALA A 43 -10.16 3.50 7.49
CA ALA A 43 -9.13 2.57 7.03
C ALA A 43 -8.54 1.81 8.23
N PHE A 44 -8.76 0.50 8.27
CA PHE A 44 -8.30 -0.37 9.36
C PHE A 44 -7.05 -1.18 8.99
N THR A 45 -6.65 -1.19 7.72
CA THR A 45 -5.47 -1.92 7.22
C THR A 45 -4.95 -1.26 5.95
N TYR A 46 -3.63 -1.24 5.80
CA TYR A 46 -2.92 -0.83 4.61
C TYR A 46 -2.03 -1.99 4.16
N ILE A 47 -2.18 -2.42 2.91
CA ILE A 47 -1.34 -3.46 2.30
C ILE A 47 -0.49 -2.78 1.24
N ASN A 48 0.84 -2.81 1.43
CA ASN A 48 1.77 -2.27 0.46
C ASN A 48 2.29 -3.39 -0.46
N LEU A 49 2.37 -3.10 -1.76
CA LEU A 49 2.90 -4.00 -2.80
C LEU A 49 4.27 -3.54 -3.35
N ASP A 50 4.86 -2.49 -2.78
CA ASP A 50 6.20 -2.04 -3.15
C ASP A 50 7.20 -3.18 -2.99
N LYS A 51 8.00 -3.40 -4.05
CA LYS A 51 9.04 -4.42 -4.07
C LYS A 51 8.52 -5.82 -3.72
N VAL A 52 7.28 -6.16 -4.09
CA VAL A 52 6.68 -7.49 -3.80
C VAL A 52 7.43 -8.65 -4.48
N VAL A 53 8.10 -8.40 -5.61
CA VAL A 53 8.99 -9.36 -6.27
C VAL A 53 10.39 -8.79 -6.35
N LEU A 54 11.31 -9.38 -5.59
CA LEU A 54 12.72 -8.99 -5.52
C LEU A 54 13.67 -9.98 -6.22
N GLY A 55 13.16 -11.17 -6.58
CA GLY A 55 13.97 -12.27 -7.09
C GLY A 55 14.47 -13.20 -5.98
N LYS A 56 14.85 -14.43 -6.34
CA LYS A 56 15.15 -15.52 -5.40
C LYS A 56 16.41 -15.28 -4.55
N HIS A 57 17.34 -14.44 -5.03
CA HIS A 57 18.65 -14.24 -4.41
C HIS A 57 18.82 -12.88 -3.71
N TYR A 58 17.83 -11.99 -3.80
CA TYR A 58 17.94 -10.62 -3.29
C TYR A 58 18.11 -10.53 -1.78
N VAL A 59 17.50 -11.44 -1.02
CA VAL A 59 17.59 -11.45 0.45
C VAL A 59 19.01 -11.79 0.93
N GLN A 60 19.75 -12.59 0.18
CA GLN A 60 21.12 -13.01 0.53
C GLN A 60 22.11 -11.84 0.38
N GLU A 61 21.94 -11.01 -0.65
CA GLU A 61 22.79 -9.85 -0.93
C GLU A 61 22.58 -8.70 0.08
N GLN A 62 21.33 -8.44 0.49
CA GLN A 62 21.01 -7.39 1.47
C GLN A 62 21.49 -7.72 2.89
N GLN A 63 21.68 -9.01 3.23
CA GLN A 63 22.28 -9.42 4.50
C GLN A 63 23.81 -9.33 4.49
N ALA A 64 24.45 -9.49 3.32
CA ALA A 64 25.90 -9.36 3.18
C ALA A 64 26.37 -7.89 3.14
N LEU A 65 25.46 -6.95 2.89
CA LEU A 65 25.70 -5.50 2.85
C LEU A 65 25.35 -4.78 4.18
N LYS A 66 25.01 -5.53 5.23
CA LYS A 66 24.82 -5.03 6.61
C LYS A 66 25.91 -5.58 7.51
#